data_AF-A0A7X4GED9-F1
#
_entry.id   AF-A0A7X4GED9-F1
#
_cell.length_a   1.000
_cell.length_b   1.000
_cell.length_c   1.000
_cell.angle_alpha   90.00
_cell.angle_beta   90.00
_cell.angle_gamma   90.00
#
_symmetry.space_group_name_H-M   'P 1'
#
loop_
_entity.id
_entity.type
_entity.pdbx_description
1 polymer ?
#
loop_
_entity_poly.entity_id
_entity_poly.type
_entity_poly.pdbx_seq_one_letter_code
_entity_poly.pdbx_strand_id
1 'polypeptide(L)'
;MLAALVRQGLEASQEISCQIASLRSFDEETASDARRIGARIGRFLGDRSTAPGPAAREERVERVALRRARLARQIAAAYVDVRRLQQDVAIRSALRNQFRDNAEVAQFRREAGLVPALDGALARSQDEVAQGELGFAQGRLEDAVGELARLVGERPEALAARLAPPLPLTDPPVDPLAMAQADDPRRAKLADQILREARLGQALAESRRTVRDARSAYRGGAGSFATLYVAEAAANAVELALLDARAGRIAATLDLWAGQDRDWAREGLAPVVGTHPPATAETITVMAACD
;
A
#
# COMPACT_ATOMS: atom_id res chain seq x y z
N MET A 1 1.50 -11.65 -4.59
CA MET A 1 0.19 -11.09 -4.16
C MET A 1 -0.05 -9.69 -4.72
N LEU A 2 0.78 -8.68 -4.40
CA LEU A 2 0.54 -7.30 -4.84
C LEU A 2 0.30 -7.15 -6.35
N ALA A 3 1.11 -7.77 -7.21
CA ALA A 3 0.92 -7.71 -8.66
C ALA A 3 -0.46 -8.24 -9.12
N ALA A 4 -1.00 -9.26 -8.43
CA ALA A 4 -2.34 -9.78 -8.72
C ALA A 4 -3.44 -8.80 -8.31
N LEU A 5 -3.28 -8.13 -7.16
CA LEU A 5 -4.21 -7.07 -6.70
C LEU A 5 -4.21 -5.87 -7.64
N VAL A 6 -3.03 -5.44 -8.11
CA VAL A 6 -2.92 -4.37 -9.10
C VAL A 6 -3.65 -4.74 -10.39
N ARG A 7 -3.41 -5.95 -10.91
CA ARG A 7 -4.09 -6.44 -12.11
C ARG A 7 -5.61 -6.46 -11.92
N GLN A 8 -6.08 -7.07 -10.83
CA GLN A 8 -7.49 -7.17 -10.50
C GLN A 8 -8.16 -5.79 -10.39
N GLY A 9 -7.53 -4.82 -9.72
CA GLY A 9 -8.08 -3.47 -9.60
C GLY A 9 -8.07 -2.67 -10.90
N LEU A 10 -7.08 -2.89 -11.77
CA LEU A 10 -7.09 -2.30 -13.13
C LEU A 10 -8.22 -2.88 -13.98
N GLU A 11 -8.47 -4.19 -13.88
CA GLU A 11 -9.56 -4.88 -14.59
C GLU A 11 -10.95 -4.49 -14.05
N ALA A 12 -11.08 -4.30 -12.73
CA ALA A 12 -12.34 -3.91 -12.09
C ALA A 12 -12.70 -2.42 -12.29
N SER A 13 -11.76 -1.59 -12.76
CA SER A 13 -11.97 -0.15 -12.89
C SER A 13 -12.87 0.20 -14.10
N GLN A 14 -14.11 0.60 -13.83
CA GLN A 14 -15.04 1.07 -14.87
C GLN A 14 -14.51 2.31 -15.59
N GLU A 15 -13.92 3.26 -14.87
CA GLU A 15 -13.37 4.49 -15.46
C GLU A 15 -12.28 4.19 -16.49
N ILE A 16 -11.33 3.31 -16.15
CA ILE A 16 -10.25 2.92 -17.07
C ILE A 16 -10.83 2.18 -18.27
N SER A 17 -11.78 1.27 -18.05
CA SER A 17 -12.47 0.54 -19.13
C SER A 17 -13.17 1.49 -20.11
N CYS A 18 -13.87 2.51 -19.61
CA CYS A 18 -14.55 3.51 -20.44
C CYS A 18 -13.56 4.40 -21.22
N GLN A 19 -12.44 4.80 -20.62
CA GLN A 19 -11.42 5.56 -21.34
C GLN A 19 -10.76 4.74 -22.45
N ILE A 20 -10.52 3.45 -22.21
CA ILE A 20 -9.99 2.54 -23.25
C ILE A 20 -11.01 2.38 -24.39
N ALA A 21 -12.30 2.22 -24.07
CA ALA A 21 -13.35 2.15 -25.08
C ALA A 21 -13.40 3.43 -25.92
N SER A 22 -13.36 4.61 -25.28
CA SER A 22 -13.31 5.91 -25.96
C SER A 22 -12.08 6.06 -26.87
N LEU A 23 -10.91 5.57 -26.44
CA LEU A 23 -9.69 5.56 -27.27
C LEU A 23 -9.88 4.67 -28.51
N ARG A 24 -10.51 3.51 -28.37
CA ARG A 24 -10.79 2.59 -29.48
C ARG A 24 -11.77 3.18 -30.48
N SER A 25 -12.86 3.79 -30.01
CA SER A 25 -13.82 4.48 -30.89
C SER A 25 -13.15 5.61 -31.67
N PHE A 26 -12.26 6.37 -31.04
CA PHE A 26 -11.47 7.40 -31.73
C PHE A 26 -10.56 6.82 -32.83
N ASP A 27 -9.91 5.67 -32.56
CA ASP A 27 -9.08 4.97 -33.56
C ASP A 27 -9.92 4.49 -34.76
N GLU A 28 -11.12 3.95 -34.50
CA GLU A 28 -12.05 3.49 -35.53
C GLU A 28 -12.61 4.62 -36.39
N GLU A 29 -13.03 5.73 -35.76
CA GLU A 29 -13.50 6.94 -36.43
C GLU A 29 -12.41 7.50 -37.34
N THR A 30 -11.20 7.66 -36.82
CA THR A 30 -10.04 8.17 -37.57
C THR A 30 -9.70 7.28 -38.76
N ALA A 31 -9.75 5.96 -38.60
CA ALA A 31 -9.54 5.00 -39.68
C ALA A 31 -10.67 5.03 -40.73
N SER A 32 -11.92 5.26 -40.31
CA SER A 32 -13.07 5.40 -41.21
C SER A 32 -13.00 6.69 -42.04
N ASP A 33 -12.61 7.80 -41.41
CA ASP A 33 -12.46 9.10 -42.06
C ASP A 33 -11.30 9.08 -43.05
N ALA A 34 -10.16 8.49 -42.69
CA ALA A 34 -9.04 8.29 -43.60
C ALA A 34 -9.46 7.51 -44.87
N ARG A 35 -10.28 6.45 -44.72
CA ARG A 35 -10.82 5.69 -45.86
C ARG A 35 -11.79 6.52 -46.71
N ARG A 36 -12.70 7.27 -46.08
CA ARG A 36 -13.68 8.11 -46.79
C ARG A 36 -13.02 9.27 -47.54
N ILE A 37 -12.03 9.90 -46.90
CA ILE A 37 -11.24 10.99 -47.49
C ILE A 37 -10.37 10.44 -48.62
N GLY A 38 -9.66 9.32 -48.42
CA GLY A 38 -8.89 8.67 -49.49
C GLY A 38 -9.75 8.32 -50.71
N ALA A 39 -10.97 7.81 -50.50
CA ALA A 39 -11.92 7.50 -51.58
C ALA A 39 -12.46 8.75 -52.31
N ARG A 40 -12.58 9.89 -51.63
CA ARG A 40 -13.07 11.15 -52.21
C ARG A 40 -11.95 12.00 -52.85
N ILE A 41 -10.79 12.06 -52.22
CA ILE A 41 -9.61 12.80 -52.68
C ILE A 41 -8.89 12.06 -53.81
N GLY A 42 -8.80 10.73 -53.78
CA GLY A 42 -8.37 9.93 -54.93
C GLY A 42 -9.25 10.12 -56.17
N ARG A 43 -10.46 10.67 -55.99
CA ARG A 43 -11.37 11.07 -57.06
C ARG A 43 -11.14 12.48 -57.59
N PHE A 44 -10.41 13.35 -56.89
CA PHE A 44 -10.36 14.79 -57.20
C PHE A 44 -8.96 15.42 -57.23
N LEU A 45 -8.05 15.08 -56.32
CA LEU A 45 -6.79 15.81 -56.15
C LEU A 45 -5.74 14.85 -55.58
N GLY A 46 -4.63 14.62 -56.30
CA GLY A 46 -3.51 13.83 -55.80
C GLY A 46 -3.08 14.23 -54.38
N ASP A 47 -3.27 13.30 -53.45
CA ASP A 47 -2.63 13.09 -52.16
C ASP A 47 -2.30 14.32 -51.27
N ARG A 48 -3.32 14.89 -50.62
CA ARG A 48 -3.15 15.73 -49.41
C ARG A 48 -4.30 15.51 -48.43
N SER A 49 -4.18 14.48 -47.59
CA SER A 49 -5.13 14.20 -46.50
C SER A 49 -4.63 14.80 -45.18
N THR A 50 -5.46 15.64 -44.54
CA THR A 50 -5.31 16.11 -43.15
C THR A 50 -6.14 15.21 -42.23
N ALA A 51 -5.63 14.02 -41.92
CA ALA A 51 -6.19 13.19 -40.85
C ALA A 51 -5.90 13.84 -39.48
N PRO A 52 -6.75 13.61 -38.44
CA PRO A 52 -6.39 13.93 -37.06
C PRO A 52 -4.98 13.42 -36.75
N GLY A 53 -4.08 14.33 -36.38
CA GLY A 53 -2.65 14.01 -36.30
C GLY A 53 -2.32 12.99 -35.20
N PRO A 54 -1.19 12.28 -35.31
CA PRO A 54 -0.71 11.32 -34.30
C PRO A 54 -0.62 11.90 -32.89
N ALA A 55 -0.44 13.23 -32.76
CA ALA A 55 -0.38 13.91 -31.47
C ALA A 55 -1.68 13.83 -30.64
N ALA A 56 -2.87 13.92 -31.27
CA ALA A 56 -4.15 13.89 -30.55
C ALA A 56 -4.46 12.50 -29.98
N ARG A 57 -4.03 11.45 -30.68
CA ARG A 57 -4.09 10.07 -30.20
C ARG A 57 -3.12 9.88 -29.04
N GLU A 58 -1.89 10.36 -29.19
CA GLU A 58 -0.84 10.21 -28.17
C GLU A 58 -1.25 10.83 -26.82
N GLU A 59 -1.88 12.00 -26.86
CA GLU A 59 -2.43 12.65 -25.66
C GLU A 59 -3.50 11.77 -24.96
N ARG A 60 -4.37 11.10 -25.73
CA ARG A 60 -5.38 10.18 -25.18
C ARG A 60 -4.73 8.95 -24.55
N VAL A 61 -3.73 8.37 -25.22
CA VAL A 61 -2.94 7.24 -24.69
C VAL A 61 -2.26 7.63 -23.38
N GLU A 62 -1.64 8.81 -23.33
CA GLU A 62 -0.99 9.32 -22.12
C GLU A 62 -1.99 9.49 -20.97
N ARG A 63 -3.19 10.00 -21.22
CA ARG A 63 -4.24 10.09 -20.20
C ARG A 63 -4.60 8.74 -19.59
N VAL A 64 -4.82 7.72 -20.42
CA VAL A 64 -5.14 6.36 -19.96
C VAL A 64 -3.96 5.76 -19.19
N ALA A 65 -2.74 5.88 -19.72
CA ALA A 65 -1.53 5.35 -19.08
C ALA A 65 -1.29 5.99 -17.70
N LEU A 66 -1.40 7.32 -17.59
CA LEU A 66 -1.28 8.03 -16.32
C LEU A 66 -2.36 7.60 -15.31
N ARG A 67 -3.60 7.36 -15.77
CA ARG A 67 -4.68 6.88 -14.91
C ARG A 67 -4.40 5.48 -14.38
N ARG A 68 -3.96 4.56 -15.24
CA ARG A 68 -3.55 3.19 -14.86
C ARG A 68 -2.41 3.22 -13.85
N ALA A 69 -1.37 4.00 -14.11
CA ALA A 69 -0.23 4.13 -13.22
C ALA A 69 -0.63 4.68 -11.85
N ARG A 70 -1.52 5.68 -11.82
CA ARG A 70 -2.05 6.25 -10.57
C ARG A 70 -2.86 5.23 -9.77
N LEU A 71 -3.76 4.48 -10.41
CA LEU A 71 -4.55 3.45 -9.72
C LEU A 71 -3.65 2.32 -9.19
N ALA A 72 -2.69 1.85 -9.98
CA ALA A 72 -1.73 0.86 -9.52
C ALA A 72 -0.93 1.34 -8.29
N ARG A 73 -0.49 2.61 -8.29
CA ARG A 73 0.19 3.23 -7.15
C ARG A 73 -0.72 3.32 -5.91
N GLN A 74 -2.00 3.65 -6.08
CA GLN A 74 -3.00 3.70 -5.00
C GLN A 74 -3.23 2.31 -4.39
N ILE A 75 -3.44 1.29 -5.22
CA ILE A 75 -3.58 -0.10 -4.77
C ILE A 75 -2.33 -0.56 -4.01
N ALA A 76 -1.13 -0.24 -4.52
CA ALA A 76 0.12 -0.57 -3.85
C ALA A 76 0.27 0.15 -2.50
N ALA A 77 -0.13 1.42 -2.40
CA ALA A 77 -0.14 2.15 -1.14
C ALA A 77 -1.07 1.49 -0.12
N ALA A 78 -2.32 1.24 -0.51
CA ALA A 78 -3.33 0.64 0.35
C ALA A 78 -2.93 -0.76 0.81
N TYR A 79 -2.29 -1.55 -0.07
CA TYR A 79 -1.73 -2.85 0.31
C TYR A 79 -0.64 -2.73 1.39
N VAL A 80 0.29 -1.79 1.23
CA VAL A 80 1.34 -1.53 2.22
C VAL A 80 0.73 -1.09 3.55
N ASP A 81 -0.31 -0.25 3.53
CA ASP A 81 -1.01 0.20 4.73
C ASP A 81 -1.71 -0.95 5.47
N VAL A 82 -2.38 -1.85 4.73
CA VAL A 82 -2.96 -3.07 5.33
C VAL A 82 -1.87 -3.93 5.97
N ARG A 83 -0.75 -4.17 5.27
CA ARG A 83 0.36 -4.96 5.83
C ARG A 83 1.03 -4.32 7.04
N ARG A 84 1.11 -2.99 7.06
CA ARG A 84 1.57 -2.21 8.21
C ARG A 84 0.61 -2.39 9.39
N LEU A 85 -0.69 -2.22 9.17
CA LEU A 85 -1.70 -2.33 10.23
C LEU A 85 -1.85 -3.76 10.78
N GLN A 86 -1.67 -4.79 9.95
CA GLN A 86 -1.61 -6.17 10.43
C GLN A 86 -0.46 -6.38 11.42
N GLN A 87 0.70 -5.76 11.19
CA GLN A 87 1.83 -5.79 12.12
C GLN A 87 1.60 -4.94 13.36
N ASP A 88 0.98 -3.76 13.23
CA ASP A 88 0.59 -2.89 14.35
C ASP A 88 -0.32 -3.66 15.33
N VAL A 89 -1.36 -4.31 14.82
CA VAL A 89 -2.25 -5.18 15.60
C VAL A 89 -1.47 -6.33 16.25
N ALA A 90 -0.55 -6.98 15.54
CA ALA A 90 0.25 -8.06 16.10
C ALA A 90 1.17 -7.60 17.25
N ILE A 91 1.85 -6.45 17.08
CA ILE A 91 2.71 -5.85 18.11
C ILE A 91 1.89 -5.49 19.35
N ARG A 92 0.75 -4.80 19.17
CA ARG A 92 -0.13 -4.42 20.28
C ARG A 92 -0.75 -5.62 20.98
N SER A 93 -1.11 -6.66 20.23
CA SER A 93 -1.61 -7.91 20.81
C SER A 93 -0.55 -8.59 21.66
N ALA A 94 0.70 -8.64 21.21
CA ALA A 94 1.80 -9.20 21.99
C ALA A 94 2.07 -8.39 23.26
N LEU A 95 2.05 -7.06 23.18
CA LEU A 95 2.21 -6.18 24.33
C LEU A 95 1.09 -6.38 25.37
N ARG A 96 -0.17 -6.43 24.92
CA ARG A 96 -1.30 -6.66 25.83
C ARG A 96 -1.15 -8.00 26.57
N ASN A 97 -0.78 -9.07 25.87
CA ASN A 97 -0.55 -10.36 26.52
C ASN A 97 0.53 -10.24 27.61
N GLN A 98 1.63 -9.53 27.32
CA GLN A 98 2.67 -9.27 28.31
C GLN A 98 2.18 -8.45 29.51
N PHE A 99 1.36 -7.41 29.29
CA PHE A 99 0.82 -6.60 30.38
C PHE A 99 -0.18 -7.37 31.24
N ARG A 100 -1.00 -8.22 30.62
CA ARG A 100 -1.88 -9.13 31.34
C ARG A 100 -1.10 -10.08 32.26
N ASP A 101 -0.03 -10.69 31.74
CA ASP A 101 0.84 -11.57 32.53
C ASP A 101 1.52 -10.80 33.68
N ASN A 102 2.00 -9.57 33.41
CA ASN A 102 2.59 -8.71 34.42
C ASN A 102 1.58 -8.32 35.52
N ALA A 103 0.32 -8.07 35.17
CA ALA A 103 -0.74 -7.74 36.10
C ALA A 103 -1.10 -8.93 37.02
N GLU A 104 -1.14 -10.13 36.47
CA GLU A 104 -1.34 -11.36 37.23
C GLU A 104 -0.19 -11.59 38.24
N VAL A 105 1.06 -11.45 37.80
CA VAL A 105 2.24 -11.56 38.69
C VAL A 105 2.24 -10.49 39.78
N ALA A 106 1.94 -9.24 39.44
CA ALA A 106 1.88 -8.15 40.41
C ALA A 106 0.78 -8.39 41.46
N GLN A 107 -0.37 -8.95 41.04
CA GLN A 107 -1.45 -9.31 41.94
C GLN A 107 -1.04 -10.44 42.90
N PHE A 108 -0.42 -11.52 42.42
CA PHE A 108 0.08 -12.59 43.29
C PHE A 108 1.11 -12.09 44.31
N ARG A 109 2.05 -11.23 43.87
CA ARG A 109 3.05 -10.63 44.78
C ARG A 109 2.40 -9.72 45.82
N ARG A 110 1.33 -9.00 45.46
CA ARG A 110 0.56 -8.18 46.40
C ARG A 110 -0.13 -9.04 47.45
N GLU A 111 -0.78 -10.11 47.04
CA GLU A 111 -1.45 -11.06 47.96
C GLU A 111 -0.47 -11.72 48.93
N ALA A 112 0.78 -11.93 48.50
CA ALA A 112 1.87 -12.39 49.34
C ALA A 112 2.55 -11.28 50.18
N GLY A 113 2.10 -10.02 50.09
CA GLY A 113 2.70 -8.89 50.81
C GLY A 113 4.09 -8.47 50.30
N LEU A 114 4.50 -8.90 49.11
CA LEU A 114 5.84 -8.69 48.54
C LEU A 114 5.97 -7.40 47.72
N VAL A 115 4.84 -6.79 47.31
CA VAL A 115 4.82 -5.52 46.58
C VAL A 115 3.68 -4.62 47.09
N PRO A 116 3.80 -3.28 46.94
CA PRO A 116 2.72 -2.36 47.30
C PRO A 116 1.44 -2.60 46.49
N ALA A 117 0.29 -2.23 47.06
CA ALA A 117 -0.99 -2.29 46.34
C ALA A 117 -1.01 -1.42 45.06
N LEU A 118 -0.17 -0.38 45.01
CA LEU A 118 0.01 0.50 43.86
C LEU A 118 0.49 -0.26 42.62
N ASP A 119 1.41 -1.21 42.76
CA ASP A 119 1.98 -1.95 41.62
C ASP A 119 0.90 -2.76 40.90
N GLY A 120 0.05 -3.47 41.65
CA GLY A 120 -1.08 -4.22 41.08
C GLY A 120 -2.13 -3.33 40.44
N ALA A 121 -2.40 -2.14 41.00
CA ALA A 121 -3.32 -1.18 40.41
C ALA A 121 -2.77 -0.60 39.08
N LEU A 122 -1.48 -0.26 39.06
CA LEU A 122 -0.80 0.25 37.88
C LEU A 122 -0.70 -0.81 36.78
N ALA A 123 -0.48 -2.08 37.12
CA ALA A 123 -0.43 -3.16 36.14
C ALA A 123 -1.79 -3.42 35.48
N ARG A 124 -2.89 -3.36 36.25
CA ARG A 124 -4.25 -3.47 35.70
C ARG A 124 -4.60 -2.31 34.76
N SER A 125 -4.27 -1.08 35.15
CA SER A 125 -4.57 0.07 34.28
C SER A 125 -3.83 -0.01 32.94
N GLN A 126 -2.66 -0.66 32.90
CA GLN A 126 -1.91 -0.87 31.66
C GLN A 126 -2.56 -1.88 30.72
N ASP A 127 -3.07 -2.99 31.24
CA ASP A 127 -3.80 -3.97 30.43
C ASP A 127 -5.07 -3.34 29.83
N GLU A 128 -5.81 -2.55 30.62
CA GLU A 128 -7.00 -1.83 30.15
C GLU A 128 -6.67 -0.83 29.03
N VAL A 129 -5.61 -0.04 29.18
CA VAL A 129 -5.14 0.89 28.14
C VAL A 129 -4.71 0.13 26.89
N ALA A 130 -3.90 -0.93 27.03
CA ALA A 130 -3.44 -1.73 25.90
C ALA A 130 -4.59 -2.45 25.18
N GLN A 131 -5.64 -2.85 25.90
CA GLN A 131 -6.86 -3.39 25.31
C GLN A 131 -7.57 -2.35 24.44
N GLY A 132 -7.74 -1.13 24.93
CA GLY A 132 -8.36 -0.04 24.17
C GLY A 132 -7.55 0.29 22.91
N GLU A 133 -6.23 0.37 23.03
CA GLU A 133 -5.32 0.61 21.91
C GLU A 133 -5.35 -0.51 20.86
N LEU A 134 -5.42 -1.78 21.29
CA LEU A 134 -5.58 -2.91 20.38
C LEU A 134 -6.90 -2.83 19.61
N GLY A 135 -8.00 -2.51 20.28
CA GLY A 135 -9.31 -2.32 19.63
C GLY A 135 -9.28 -1.20 18.58
N PHE A 136 -8.64 -0.08 18.90
CA PHE A 136 -8.46 1.02 17.93
C PHE A 136 -7.61 0.59 16.72
N ALA A 137 -6.53 -0.16 16.93
CA ALA A 137 -5.69 -0.66 15.84
C ALA A 137 -6.44 -1.68 14.95
N GLN A 138 -7.30 -2.51 15.55
CA GLN A 138 -8.16 -3.45 14.80
C GLN A 138 -9.15 -2.71 13.90
N GLY A 139 -9.85 -1.69 14.42
CA GLY A 139 -10.76 -0.87 13.60
C GLY A 139 -10.04 -0.19 12.43
N ARG A 140 -8.84 0.37 12.66
CA ARG A 140 -8.02 0.93 11.58
C ARG A 140 -7.64 -0.10 10.52
N LEU A 141 -7.33 -1.35 10.93
CA LEU A 141 -7.04 -2.43 9.99
C LEU A 141 -8.27 -2.78 9.15
N GLU A 142 -9.46 -2.86 9.77
CA GLU A 142 -10.71 -3.11 9.07
C GLU A 142 -11.01 -2.02 8.03
N ASP A 143 -10.85 -0.75 8.39
CA ASP A 143 -11.01 0.38 7.47
C ASP A 143 -10.04 0.29 6.28
N ALA A 144 -8.76 -0.01 6.54
CA ALA A 144 -7.75 -0.13 5.50
C ALA A 144 -8.02 -1.31 4.55
N VAL A 145 -8.51 -2.44 5.08
CA VAL A 145 -8.95 -3.57 4.26
C VAL A 145 -10.16 -3.18 3.41
N GLY A 146 -11.12 -2.45 3.98
CA GLY A 146 -12.27 -1.92 3.24
C GLY A 146 -11.86 -1.03 2.07
N GLU A 147 -10.92 -0.12 2.28
CA GLU A 147 -10.41 0.76 1.21
C GLU A 147 -9.67 -0.02 0.11
N LEU A 148 -8.81 -0.97 0.48
CA LEU A 148 -8.14 -1.81 -0.51
C LEU A 148 -9.15 -2.66 -1.30
N ALA A 149 -10.15 -3.22 -0.63
CA ALA A 149 -11.23 -4.01 -1.23
C ALA A 149 -12.00 -3.19 -2.26
N ARG A 150 -12.34 -1.95 -1.93
CA ARG A 150 -12.96 -0.99 -2.84
C ARG A 150 -12.11 -0.71 -4.07
N LEU A 151 -10.80 -0.53 -3.91
CA LEU A 151 -9.87 -0.28 -5.02
C LEU A 151 -9.70 -1.48 -5.97
N VAL A 152 -9.82 -2.71 -5.45
CA VAL A 152 -9.65 -3.94 -6.25
C VAL A 152 -10.97 -4.59 -6.68
N GLY A 153 -12.11 -3.99 -6.35
CA GLY A 153 -13.44 -4.50 -6.71
C GLY A 153 -13.81 -5.80 -6.01
N GLU A 154 -13.35 -6.02 -4.77
CA GLU A 154 -13.60 -7.24 -4.00
C GLU A 154 -14.38 -6.92 -2.71
N ARG A 155 -15.01 -7.94 -2.11
CA ARG A 155 -15.64 -7.78 -0.80
C ARG A 155 -14.57 -7.76 0.31
N PRO A 156 -14.69 -6.91 1.34
CA PRO A 156 -13.69 -6.81 2.42
C PRO A 156 -13.39 -8.15 3.10
N GLU A 157 -14.40 -9.00 3.35
CA GLU A 157 -14.19 -10.27 4.04
C GLU A 157 -13.42 -11.29 3.19
N ALA A 158 -13.70 -11.32 1.89
CA ALA A 158 -13.01 -12.20 0.94
C ALA A 158 -11.55 -11.78 0.79
N LEU A 159 -11.30 -10.47 0.69
CA LEU A 159 -9.95 -9.93 0.62
C LEU A 159 -9.19 -10.16 1.94
N ALA A 160 -9.82 -9.94 3.09
CA ALA A 160 -9.21 -10.21 4.40
C ALA A 160 -8.74 -11.66 4.52
N ALA A 161 -9.57 -12.62 4.10
CA ALA A 161 -9.23 -14.04 4.10
C ALA A 161 -8.03 -14.34 3.17
N ARG A 162 -7.97 -13.72 1.98
CA ARG A 162 -6.83 -13.86 1.05
C ARG A 162 -5.54 -13.24 1.57
N LEU A 163 -5.64 -12.20 2.39
CA LEU A 163 -4.48 -11.51 2.95
C LEU A 163 -3.95 -12.18 4.22
N ALA A 164 -4.68 -13.12 4.82
CA ALA A 164 -4.21 -13.89 5.96
C ALA A 164 -3.20 -14.98 5.53
N PRO A 165 -2.14 -15.24 6.32
CA PRO A 165 -1.77 -14.60 7.58
C PRO A 165 -1.06 -13.24 7.40
N PRO A 166 -0.90 -12.44 8.48
CA PRO A 166 -0.01 -11.28 8.48
C PRO A 166 1.37 -11.62 7.93
N LEU A 167 1.87 -10.79 7.03
CA LEU A 167 3.21 -10.93 6.45
C LEU A 167 4.05 -9.68 6.75
N PRO A 168 5.36 -9.83 6.93
CA PRO A 168 6.25 -8.70 7.13
C PRO A 168 6.24 -7.79 5.89
N LEU A 169 6.49 -6.50 6.11
CA LEU A 169 6.78 -5.57 5.04
C LEU A 169 8.14 -5.94 4.45
N THR A 170 8.14 -6.48 3.24
CA THR A 170 9.35 -6.90 2.55
C THR A 170 9.98 -5.75 1.79
N ASP A 171 11.31 -5.75 1.72
CA ASP A 171 12.05 -4.83 0.88
C ASP A 171 11.75 -5.04 -0.61
N PRO A 172 11.80 -3.98 -1.42
CA PRO A 172 11.83 -4.12 -2.87
C PRO A 172 13.05 -4.97 -3.27
N PRO A 173 12.93 -5.84 -4.30
CA PRO A 173 14.01 -6.74 -4.71
C PRO A 173 15.19 -6.03 -5.40
N VAL A 174 15.03 -4.74 -5.72
CA VAL A 174 16.02 -3.91 -6.42
C VAL A 174 16.26 -2.64 -5.61
N ASP A 175 17.49 -2.11 -5.65
CA ASP A 175 17.82 -0.85 -5.01
C ASP A 175 17.12 0.32 -5.75
N PRO A 176 16.10 0.95 -5.15
CA PRO A 176 15.38 2.04 -5.79
C PRO A 176 16.24 3.27 -6.06
N LEU A 177 17.31 3.49 -5.28
CA LEU A 177 18.24 4.60 -5.50
C LEU A 177 19.23 4.30 -6.64
N ALA A 178 19.47 3.05 -6.98
CA ALA A 178 20.29 2.72 -8.15
C ALA A 178 19.54 3.00 -9.47
N MET A 179 18.21 2.91 -9.47
CA MET A 179 17.38 3.06 -10.67
C MET A 179 16.99 4.50 -10.99
N ALA A 180 17.03 5.42 -10.02
CA ALA A 180 16.59 6.79 -10.22
C ALA A 180 17.69 7.70 -10.77
N GLN A 181 17.31 8.64 -11.65
CA GLN A 181 18.19 9.72 -12.11
C GLN A 181 18.71 10.53 -10.92
N ALA A 182 20.00 10.87 -10.92
CA ALA A 182 20.70 11.44 -9.75
C ALA A 182 20.07 12.75 -9.22
N ASP A 183 19.43 13.52 -10.09
CA ASP A 183 18.80 14.82 -9.84
C ASP A 183 17.29 14.73 -9.46
N ASP A 184 16.70 13.52 -9.39
CA ASP A 184 15.29 13.37 -9.01
C ASP A 184 15.07 13.77 -7.54
N PRO A 185 14.25 14.79 -7.24
CA PRO A 185 14.02 15.27 -5.87
C PRO A 185 13.40 14.19 -4.96
N ARG A 186 12.74 13.17 -5.51
CA ARG A 186 12.18 12.03 -4.75
C ARG A 186 13.27 11.17 -4.12
N ARG A 187 14.51 11.21 -4.64
CA ARG A 187 15.66 10.50 -4.03
C ARG A 187 15.98 11.03 -2.65
N ALA A 188 15.92 12.34 -2.44
CA ALA A 188 16.18 12.95 -1.14
C ALA A 188 15.15 12.47 -0.11
N LYS A 189 13.86 12.49 -0.47
CA LYS A 189 12.78 11.97 0.38
C LYS A 189 13.01 10.50 0.76
N LEU A 190 13.41 9.66 -0.19
CA LEU A 190 13.69 8.25 0.07
C LEU A 190 14.92 8.07 0.97
N ALA A 191 16.00 8.82 0.73
CA ALA A 191 17.19 8.80 1.58
C ALA A 191 16.87 9.20 3.03
N ASP A 192 16.03 10.22 3.22
CA ASP A 192 15.56 10.63 4.56
C ASP A 192 14.76 9.51 5.25
N GLN A 193 13.90 8.79 4.53
CA GLN A 193 13.18 7.64 5.10
C GLN A 193 14.12 6.50 5.50
N ILE A 194 15.14 6.20 4.67
CA ILE A 194 16.17 5.18 4.97
C ILE A 194 16.93 5.55 6.24
N LEU A 195 17.38 6.80 6.37
CA LEU A 195 18.09 7.28 7.56
C LEU A 195 17.19 7.25 8.81
N ARG A 196 15.92 7.64 8.66
CA ARG A 196 14.93 7.58 9.75
C ARG A 196 14.72 6.15 10.23
N GLU A 197 14.52 5.20 9.30
CA GLU A 197 14.37 3.77 9.64
C GLU A 197 15.61 3.25 10.38
N ALA A 198 16.82 3.55 9.89
CA ALA A 198 18.06 3.13 10.52
C ALA A 198 18.22 3.66 11.96
N ARG A 199 17.92 4.95 12.19
CA ARG A 199 17.94 5.56 13.53
C ARG A 199 16.94 4.89 14.48
N LEU A 200 15.72 4.62 14.00
CA LEU A 200 14.70 3.93 14.80
C LEU A 200 15.07 2.48 15.08
N GLY A 201 15.75 1.80 14.15
CA GLY A 201 16.29 0.45 14.37
C GLY A 201 17.31 0.41 15.51
N GLN A 202 18.21 1.40 15.57
CA GLN A 202 19.16 1.54 16.69
C GLN A 202 18.44 1.85 18.01
N ALA A 203 17.51 2.80 18.00
CA ALA A 203 16.71 3.17 19.17
C ALA A 203 15.89 1.99 19.71
N LEU A 204 15.35 1.13 18.83
CA LEU A 204 14.61 -0.06 19.24
C LEU A 204 15.53 -1.08 19.94
N ALA A 205 16.73 -1.30 19.41
CA ALA A 205 17.70 -2.19 20.02
C ALA A 205 18.11 -1.73 21.42
N GLU A 206 18.27 -0.42 21.60
CA GLU A 206 18.54 0.20 22.91
C GLU A 206 17.34 0.09 23.85
N SER A 207 16.14 0.47 23.40
CA SER A 207 14.92 0.40 24.21
C SER A 207 14.65 -1.03 24.71
N ARG A 208 14.89 -2.04 23.86
CA ARG A 208 14.78 -3.45 24.25
C ARG A 208 15.81 -3.90 25.28
N ARG A 209 17.02 -3.31 25.31
CA ARG A 209 17.98 -3.53 26.41
C ARG A 209 17.43 -2.93 27.71
N THR A 210 16.98 -1.68 27.66
CA THR A 210 16.38 -0.99 28.82
C THR A 210 15.21 -1.76 29.42
N VAL A 211 14.32 -2.34 28.60
CA VAL A 211 13.22 -3.20 29.08
C VAL A 211 13.74 -4.43 29.83
N ARG A 212 14.76 -5.11 29.30
CA ARG A 212 15.34 -6.29 29.97
C ARG A 212 15.97 -5.93 31.31
N ASP A 213 16.66 -4.80 31.37
CA ASP A 213 17.32 -4.31 32.58
C ASP A 213 16.27 -3.90 33.62
N ALA A 214 15.26 -3.12 33.22
CA ALA A 214 14.16 -2.71 34.08
C ALA A 214 13.37 -3.91 34.62
N ARG A 215 13.13 -4.93 33.78
CA ARG A 215 12.44 -6.17 34.18
C ARG A 215 13.26 -6.96 35.20
N SER A 216 14.57 -7.05 34.99
CA SER A 216 15.48 -7.72 35.92
C SER A 216 15.54 -6.98 37.27
N ALA A 217 15.63 -5.65 37.25
CA ALA A 217 15.60 -4.82 38.45
C ALA A 217 14.28 -4.95 39.23
N TYR A 218 13.14 -4.93 38.55
CA TYR A 218 11.82 -5.12 39.18
C TYR A 218 11.67 -6.52 39.81
N ARG A 219 12.10 -7.56 39.10
CA ARG A 219 12.06 -8.94 39.63
C ARG A 219 12.99 -9.12 40.81
N GLY A 220 14.18 -8.50 40.78
CA GLY A 220 15.14 -8.51 41.88
C GLY A 220 14.78 -7.58 43.06
N GLY A 221 13.69 -6.82 42.97
CA GLY A 221 13.27 -5.86 44.01
C GLY A 221 14.11 -4.58 44.09
N ALA A 222 15.08 -4.40 43.18
CA ALA A 222 15.93 -3.21 43.09
C ALA A 222 15.28 -2.06 42.27
N GLY A 223 14.18 -2.33 41.58
CA GLY A 223 13.45 -1.35 40.76
C GLY A 223 11.93 -1.39 41.01
N SER A 224 11.25 -0.31 40.66
CA SER A 224 9.79 -0.21 40.77
C SER A 224 9.09 -0.70 39.51
N PHE A 225 7.82 -1.09 39.64
CA PHE A 225 6.98 -1.45 38.49
C PHE A 225 6.79 -0.27 37.53
N ALA A 226 6.76 0.97 38.03
CA ALA A 226 6.64 2.17 37.22
C ALA A 226 7.83 2.33 36.23
N THR A 227 9.05 2.00 36.64
CA THR A 227 10.22 2.03 35.73
C THR A 227 10.09 0.98 34.64
N LEU A 228 9.65 -0.23 34.98
CA LEU A 228 9.39 -1.29 34.00
C LEU A 228 8.33 -0.85 32.99
N TYR A 229 7.24 -0.27 33.47
CA TYR A 229 6.17 0.23 32.62
C TYR A 229 6.65 1.25 31.61
N VAL A 230 7.36 2.30 32.07
CA VAL A 230 7.85 3.36 31.18
C VAL A 230 8.81 2.79 30.13
N ALA A 231 9.67 1.84 30.52
CA ALA A 231 10.56 1.18 29.58
C ALA A 231 9.80 0.37 28.52
N GLU A 232 8.78 -0.40 28.92
CA GLU A 232 7.97 -1.22 28.01
C GLU A 232 7.14 -0.34 27.06
N ALA A 233 6.51 0.72 27.56
CA ALA A 233 5.77 1.69 26.75
C ALA A 233 6.68 2.41 25.75
N ALA A 234 7.88 2.84 26.17
CA ALA A 234 8.85 3.47 25.29
C ALA A 234 9.34 2.52 24.18
N ALA A 235 9.67 1.28 24.52
CA ALA A 235 10.10 0.28 23.54
C ALA A 235 8.99 -0.01 22.50
N ASN A 236 7.74 -0.14 22.95
CA ASN A 236 6.59 -0.32 22.06
C ASN A 236 6.39 0.89 21.13
N ALA A 237 6.47 2.11 21.67
CA ALA A 237 6.34 3.33 20.86
C ALA A 237 7.43 3.41 19.77
N VAL A 238 8.67 3.03 20.09
CA VAL A 238 9.77 2.99 19.10
C VAL A 238 9.55 1.88 18.07
N GLU A 239 9.03 0.72 18.48
CA GLU A 239 8.73 -0.40 17.56
C GLU A 239 7.64 -0.02 16.55
N LEU A 240 6.57 0.63 17.01
CA LEU A 240 5.51 1.17 16.15
C LEU A 240 6.03 2.28 15.22
N ALA A 241 6.87 3.19 15.73
CA ALA A 241 7.49 4.22 14.91
C ALA A 241 8.40 3.64 13.82
N LEU A 242 9.14 2.56 14.12
CA LEU A 242 9.96 1.84 13.15
C LEU A 242 9.11 1.19 12.05
N LEU A 243 7.99 0.58 12.44
CA LEU A 243 7.03 0.01 11.49
C LEU A 243 6.46 1.08 10.55
N ASP A 244 6.08 2.25 11.09
CA ASP A 244 5.62 3.38 10.28
C ASP A 244 6.74 3.93 9.37
N ALA A 245 7.98 4.00 9.85
CA ALA A 245 9.12 4.43 9.02
C ALA A 245 9.40 3.46 7.86
N ARG A 246 9.28 2.15 8.09
CA ARG A 246 9.38 1.12 7.04
C ARG A 246 8.33 1.30 5.96
N ALA A 247 7.08 1.47 6.35
CA ALA A 247 6.01 1.75 5.40
C ALA A 247 6.22 3.07 4.66
N GLY A 248 6.71 4.11 5.35
CA GLY A 248 7.08 5.39 4.76
C GLY A 248 8.19 5.27 3.71
N ARG A 249 9.21 4.45 3.96
CA ARG A 249 10.26 4.14 2.97
C ARG A 249 9.67 3.43 1.76
N ILE A 250 8.85 2.40 1.95
CA ILE A 250 8.22 1.68 0.84
C ILE A 250 7.33 2.62 0.02
N ALA A 251 6.55 3.49 0.67
CA ALA A 251 5.74 4.49 -0.02
C ALA A 251 6.62 5.46 -0.85
N ALA A 252 7.76 5.91 -0.31
CA ALA A 252 8.70 6.74 -1.06
C ALA A 252 9.33 6.00 -2.25
N THR A 253 9.62 4.70 -2.11
CA THR A 253 10.04 3.85 -3.22
C THR A 253 8.98 3.76 -4.31
N LEU A 254 7.72 3.54 -3.93
CA LEU A 254 6.61 3.49 -4.88
C LEU A 254 6.41 4.83 -5.62
N ASP A 255 6.59 5.97 -4.94
CA ASP A 255 6.55 7.31 -5.55
C ASP A 255 7.67 7.52 -6.58
N LEU A 256 8.85 6.95 -6.30
CA LEU A 256 10.01 7.01 -7.20
C LEU A 256 9.76 6.17 -8.45
N TRP A 257 9.27 4.94 -8.29
CA TRP A 257 8.99 4.02 -9.40
C TRP A 257 7.83 4.44 -10.29
N ALA A 258 6.79 5.07 -9.74
CA ALA A 258 5.64 5.56 -10.53
C ALA A 258 6.04 6.54 -11.65
N GLY A 259 7.25 7.12 -11.59
CA GLY A 259 7.78 7.99 -12.65
C GLY A 259 8.69 7.33 -13.68
N GLN A 260 9.12 6.08 -13.48
CA GLN A 260 10.24 5.48 -14.23
C GLN A 260 9.81 4.60 -15.40
N ASP A 261 8.80 3.74 -15.21
CA ASP A 261 8.33 2.82 -16.26
C ASP A 261 6.92 3.23 -16.68
N ARG A 262 6.81 3.87 -17.84
CA ARG A 262 5.52 4.24 -18.46
C ARG A 262 5.09 3.25 -19.54
N ASP A 263 5.98 2.35 -19.95
CA ASP A 263 5.72 1.46 -21.08
C ASP A 263 4.75 0.35 -20.68
N TRP A 264 4.87 -0.18 -19.45
CA TRP A 264 3.89 -1.12 -18.92
C TRP A 264 2.47 -0.51 -18.88
N ALA A 265 2.33 0.77 -18.55
CA ALA A 265 1.03 1.43 -18.45
C ALA A 265 0.38 1.65 -19.83
N ARG A 266 1.20 1.73 -20.87
CA ARG A 266 0.80 1.81 -22.29
C ARG A 266 0.45 0.45 -22.91
N GLU A 267 0.74 -0.65 -22.24
CA GLU A 267 0.53 -1.99 -22.80
C GLU A 267 -0.94 -2.18 -23.23
N GLY A 268 -1.13 -2.66 -24.46
CA GLY A 268 -2.45 -2.86 -25.07
C GLY A 268 -3.17 -1.59 -25.53
N LEU A 269 -2.52 -0.42 -25.52
CA LEU A 269 -3.05 0.85 -26.06
C LEU A 269 -2.56 1.16 -27.49
N ALA A 270 -1.90 0.19 -28.14
CA ALA A 270 -1.53 0.29 -29.54
C ALA A 270 -2.78 0.44 -30.44
N PRO A 271 -2.69 1.16 -31.56
CA PRO A 271 -3.83 1.35 -32.45
C PRO A 271 -4.33 0.01 -32.96
N VAL A 272 -5.64 -0.20 -32.87
CA VAL A 272 -6.30 -1.34 -33.51
C VAL A 272 -6.39 -1.01 -35.00
N VAL A 273 -5.26 -1.15 -35.70
CA VAL A 273 -5.26 -1.09 -37.16
C VAL A 273 -5.96 -2.36 -37.61
N GLY A 274 -7.15 -2.21 -38.20
CA GLY A 274 -7.97 -3.34 -38.65
C GLY A 274 -7.17 -4.27 -39.57
N THR A 275 -6.62 -5.33 -39.01
CA THR A 275 -6.48 -6.57 -39.76
C THR A 275 -7.88 -7.13 -39.87
N HIS A 276 -8.24 -7.51 -41.09
CA HIS A 276 -9.50 -8.16 -41.43
C HIS A 276 -9.93 -9.11 -40.30
N PRO A 277 -11.13 -9.00 -39.72
CA PRO A 277 -11.54 -9.96 -38.73
C PRO A 277 -11.54 -11.34 -39.41
N PRO A 278 -10.86 -12.38 -38.87
CA PRO A 278 -11.20 -13.72 -39.27
C PRO A 278 -12.67 -13.90 -38.94
N ALA A 279 -13.47 -14.28 -39.94
CA ALA A 279 -14.82 -14.73 -39.72
C ALA A 279 -14.77 -15.80 -38.61
N THR A 280 -15.66 -15.65 -37.62
CA THR A 280 -15.83 -16.52 -36.44
C THR A 280 -14.79 -16.35 -35.32
N ALA A 281 -15.00 -15.34 -34.48
CA ALA A 281 -14.85 -15.51 -33.04
C ALA A 281 -15.87 -14.59 -32.35
N GLU A 282 -16.78 -15.19 -31.58
CA GLU A 282 -17.72 -14.48 -30.72
C GLU A 282 -16.93 -13.63 -29.72
N THR A 283 -16.72 -12.37 -30.06
CA THR A 283 -16.24 -11.38 -29.10
C THR A 283 -17.46 -10.95 -28.30
N ILE A 284 -17.54 -11.38 -27.05
CA ILE A 284 -18.51 -10.87 -26.09
C ILE A 284 -18.13 -9.41 -25.80
N THR A 285 -18.69 -8.49 -26.57
CA THR A 285 -18.69 -7.06 -26.24
C THR A 285 -19.73 -6.85 -25.15
N VAL A 286 -19.32 -6.99 -23.89
CA VAL A 286 -20.08 -6.36 -22.80
C VAL A 286 -19.84 -4.86 -22.92
N MET A 287 -20.71 -4.17 -23.65
CA MET A 287 -20.87 -2.73 -23.49
C MET A 287 -21.45 -2.49 -22.11
N ALA A 288 -20.59 -2.38 -21.10
CA ALA A 288 -20.96 -1.62 -19.92
C ALA A 288 -21.25 -0.20 -20.40
N ALA A 289 -22.45 0.31 -20.13
CA ALA A 289 -22.83 1.67 -20.50
C ALA A 289 -21.80 2.64 -19.88
N CYS A 290 -21.00 3.23 -20.76
CA CYS A 290 -20.17 4.38 -20.44
C CYS A 290 -21.04 5.58 -20.81
N ASP A 291 -21.80 6.07 -19.83
CA ASP A 291 -22.62 7.29 -19.96
C ASP A 291 -21.74 8.55 -20.03
#